data_AF-A0A3S5IL65-F1
#
_entry.id   AF-A0A3S5IL65-F1
#
_cell.length_a   1.000
_cell.length_b   1.000
_cell.length_c   1.000
_cell.angle_alpha   90.00
_cell.angle_beta   90.00
_cell.angle_gamma   90.00
#
_symmetry.space_group_name_H-M   'P 1'
#
loop_
_entity.id
_entity.type
_entity.pdbx_description
1 polymer ?
#
loop_
_entity_poly.entity_id
_entity_poly.type
_entity_poly.pdbx_seq_one_letter_code
_entity_poly.pdbx_strand_id
1 'polypeptide(L)'
;MTCRGRRFTGRVADTRVRGDLAGLRQALRTEPLVFVLCTVRDSEPWRALGTLTTGPPSDAPPGTTSSYDPYLNALPGLRPTSRLSGFRESAYAGSRSGRSGLPPRPVSATGPPPG
;
A
#
# COMPACT_ATOMS: atom_id res chain seq x y z
N MET A 1 -0.24 2.26 19.38
CA MET A 1 1.08 1.89 18.87
C MET A 1 1.68 3.11 18.19
N THR A 2 2.82 3.61 18.64
CA THR A 2 3.39 4.86 18.10
C THR A 2 4.88 4.66 17.87
N CYS A 3 5.37 5.05 16.71
CA CYS A 3 6.79 5.07 16.42
C CYS A 3 7.44 6.21 17.22
N ARG A 4 8.05 5.88 18.36
CA ARG A 4 8.86 6.82 19.14
C ARG A 4 10.34 6.58 18.81
N GLY A 5 10.71 6.89 17.56
CA GLY A 5 12.11 6.88 17.13
C GLY A 5 12.81 8.19 17.46
N ARG A 6 14.13 8.13 17.71
CA ARG A 6 14.99 9.32 17.81
C ARG A 6 14.64 10.29 16.68
N ARG A 7 14.38 11.55 17.04
CA ARG A 7 13.91 12.61 16.13
C ARG A 7 14.80 12.59 14.88
N PHE A 8 14.20 12.36 13.72
CA PHE A 8 14.75 12.95 12.50
C PHE A 8 14.91 14.44 12.80
N THR A 9 16.07 15.02 12.47
CA THR A 9 16.41 16.40 12.82
C THR A 9 15.47 17.44 12.19
N GLY A 10 14.52 17.02 11.35
CA GLY A 10 13.36 17.81 10.93
C GLY A 10 12.19 17.68 11.90
N ARG A 11 11.75 18.81 12.48
CA ARG A 11 10.51 18.92 13.26
C ARG A 11 9.32 18.66 12.35
N VAL A 12 8.84 17.41 12.27
CA VAL A 12 7.54 17.12 11.66
C VAL A 12 6.47 17.60 12.63
N ALA A 13 5.68 18.59 12.24
CA ALA A 13 4.52 19.00 13.03
C ALA A 13 3.54 17.83 13.11
N ASP A 14 2.99 17.57 14.31
CA ASP A 14 1.94 16.55 14.51
C ASP A 14 0.60 17.10 14.01
N THR A 15 0.47 17.23 12.69
CA THR A 15 -0.78 17.65 12.06
C THR A 15 -1.71 16.44 11.95
N ARG A 16 -2.75 16.42 12.76
CA ARG A 16 -3.80 15.40 12.67
C ARG A 16 -4.74 15.74 11.51
N VAL A 17 -4.80 14.83 10.53
CA VAL A 17 -5.72 14.91 9.39
C VAL A 17 -6.94 14.03 9.66
N ARG A 18 -8.12 14.49 9.25
CA ARG A 18 -9.33 13.66 9.30
C ARG A 18 -9.20 12.49 8.33
N GLY A 19 -9.57 11.29 8.78
CA GLY A 19 -9.39 10.04 8.03
C GLY A 19 -10.41 9.79 6.91
N ASP A 20 -11.39 10.67 6.73
CA ASP A 20 -12.33 10.58 5.61
C ASP A 20 -11.76 11.20 4.33
N LEU A 21 -12.30 10.79 3.17
CA LEU A 21 -11.78 11.24 1.86
C LEU A 21 -11.89 12.74 1.65
N ALA A 22 -12.91 13.41 2.20
CA ALA A 22 -13.06 14.85 2.04
C ALA A 22 -12.02 15.59 2.88
N GLY A 23 -11.84 15.17 4.14
CA GLY A 23 -10.80 15.67 5.04
C GLY A 23 -9.39 15.50 4.49
N LEU A 24 -9.07 14.31 3.94
CA LEU A 24 -7.78 14.05 3.33
C LEU A 24 -7.53 14.93 2.10
N ARG A 25 -8.52 15.08 1.21
CA ARG A 25 -8.44 15.97 0.05
C ARG A 25 -8.21 17.43 0.45
N GLN A 26 -8.91 17.89 1.48
CA GLN A 26 -8.74 19.25 1.97
C GLN A 26 -7.32 19.46 2.50
N ALA A 27 -6.80 18.54 3.31
CA ALA A 27 -5.46 18.65 3.87
C ALA A 27 -4.38 18.67 2.78
N LEU A 28 -4.48 17.78 1.78
CA LEU A 28 -3.54 17.70 0.65
C LEU A 28 -3.52 18.97 -0.23
N ARG A 29 -4.60 19.77 -0.24
CA ARG A 29 -4.65 21.04 -0.97
C ARG A 29 -4.04 22.20 -0.17
N THR A 30 -3.99 22.09 1.15
CA THR A 30 -3.47 23.13 2.02
C THR A 30 -1.95 23.06 2.11
N GLU A 31 -1.40 21.86 2.36
CA GLU A 31 0.03 21.67 2.53
C GLU A 31 0.46 20.23 2.23
N PRO A 32 1.75 20.01 1.89
CA PRO A 32 2.31 18.67 1.82
C PRO A 32 2.15 17.91 3.13
N LEU A 33 1.60 16.70 3.07
CA LEU A 33 1.54 15.80 4.21
C LEU A 33 2.87 15.08 4.37
N VAL A 34 3.37 15.01 5.61
CA VAL A 34 4.62 14.35 5.96
C VAL A 34 4.34 13.13 6.82
N PHE A 35 4.81 11.97 6.37
CA PHE A 35 4.67 10.69 7.07
C PHE A 35 6.05 10.19 7.51
N VAL A 36 6.16 9.72 8.75
CA VAL A 36 7.36 9.02 9.21
C VAL A 36 7.24 7.54 8.85
N LEU A 37 8.11 7.06 7.97
CA LEU A 37 8.20 5.64 7.65
C LEU A 37 8.94 4.93 8.80
N CYS A 38 8.28 3.95 9.41
CA CYS A 38 8.87 3.14 10.46
C CYS A 38 8.86 1.66 10.12
N THR A 39 9.84 0.94 10.64
CA THR A 39 9.95 -0.52 10.54
C THR A 39 10.05 -1.14 11.92
N VAL A 40 9.77 -2.43 11.99
CA VAL A 40 9.91 -3.24 13.19
C VAL A 40 10.34 -4.64 12.75
N ARG A 41 11.30 -5.22 13.47
CA ARG A 41 11.58 -6.66 13.43
C ARG A 41 10.86 -7.31 14.61
N ASP A 42 10.49 -8.57 14.49
CA ASP A 42 9.61 -9.27 15.44
C ASP A 42 9.87 -8.92 16.92
N SER A 43 8.82 -8.47 17.60
CA SER A 43 8.85 -8.04 19.01
C SER A 43 9.82 -6.91 19.38
N GLU A 44 10.51 -6.28 18.42
CA GLU A 44 11.34 -5.11 18.65
C GLU A 44 10.51 -3.81 18.75
N PRO A 45 11.08 -2.74 19.34
CA PRO A 45 10.51 -1.41 19.21
C PRO A 45 10.52 -0.93 17.76
N TRP A 46 9.50 -0.15 17.38
CA TRP A 46 9.45 0.53 16.10
C TRP A 46 10.63 1.51 15.92
N ARG A 47 11.23 1.50 14.73
CA ARG A 47 12.40 2.30 14.37
C ARG A 47 12.07 3.15 13.15
N ALA A 48 12.40 4.43 13.19
CA ALA A 48 12.17 5.33 12.06
C ALA A 48 13.22 5.08 10.96
N LEU A 49 12.79 5.00 9.71
CA LEU A 49 13.63 4.78 8.53
C LEU A 49 13.77 6.02 7.64
N GLY A 50 12.76 6.87 7.61
CA GLY A 50 12.76 8.07 6.79
C GLY A 50 11.44 8.83 6.86
N THR A 51 11.32 9.85 6.02
CA THR A 51 10.10 10.65 5.85
C THR A 51 9.61 10.56 4.42
N LEU A 52 8.30 10.39 4.24
CA LEU A 52 7.61 10.50 2.96
C LEU A 52 6.80 11.79 2.97
N THR A 53 7.09 12.69 2.03
CA THR A 53 6.34 13.93 1.84
C THR A 53 5.50 13.82 0.58
N THR A 54 4.22 14.17 0.64
CA THR A 54 3.36 14.15 -0.55
C THR A 54 3.74 15.28 -1.51
N GLY A 55 3.77 14.98 -2.80
CA GLY A 55 3.84 16.00 -3.84
C GLY A 55 2.51 16.73 -4.04
N PRO A 56 2.45 17.72 -4.95
CA PRO A 56 1.20 18.34 -5.35
C PRO A 56 0.22 17.28 -5.88
N PRO A 57 -1.09 17.41 -5.61
CA PRO A 57 -2.09 16.53 -6.20
C PRO A 57 -1.99 16.54 -7.73
N SER A 58 -2.00 15.36 -8.33
CA SER A 58 -2.04 15.18 -9.78
C SER A 58 -3.19 14.25 -10.13
N ASP A 59 -3.96 14.63 -11.14
CA ASP A 59 -4.94 13.73 -11.73
C ASP A 59 -4.21 12.63 -12.52
N ALA A 60 -4.79 11.43 -12.53
CA ALA A 60 -4.31 10.37 -13.41
C ALA A 60 -4.69 10.71 -14.86
N PRO A 61 -3.82 10.47 -15.84
CA PRO A 61 -4.17 10.63 -17.25
C PRO A 61 -5.44 9.85 -17.62
N PRO A 62 -6.31 10.37 -18.50
CA PRO A 62 -7.52 9.67 -18.94
C PRO A 62 -7.20 8.27 -19.45
N GLY A 63 -7.99 7.28 -19.04
CA GLY A 63 -7.79 5.87 -19.43
C GLY A 63 -6.66 5.15 -18.70
N THR A 64 -5.95 5.82 -17.77
CA THR A 64 -4.93 5.18 -16.94
C THR A 64 -5.41 5.01 -15.50
N THR A 65 -5.07 3.88 -14.90
CA THR A 65 -5.31 3.64 -13.47
C THR A 65 -3.97 3.38 -12.79
N SER A 66 -3.57 4.27 -11.88
CA SER A 66 -2.45 4.03 -10.97
C SER A 66 -2.74 2.77 -10.16
N SER A 67 -2.04 1.69 -10.48
CA SER A 67 -2.22 0.38 -9.84
C SER A 67 -1.10 0.11 -8.85
N TYR A 68 -1.45 -0.31 -7.65
CA TYR A 68 -0.50 -0.79 -6.66
C TYR A 68 -0.54 -2.32 -6.61
N ASP A 69 0.62 -2.97 -6.77
CA ASP A 69 0.75 -4.42 -6.70
C ASP A 69 2.06 -4.82 -6.00
N PRO A 70 2.02 -5.25 -4.72
CA PRO A 70 3.22 -5.57 -3.96
C PRO A 70 3.83 -6.93 -4.32
N TYR A 71 3.19 -7.73 -5.18
CA TYR A 71 3.67 -9.05 -5.59
C TYR A 71 4.42 -9.00 -6.92
N LEU A 72 3.97 -8.17 -7.87
CA LEU A 72 4.70 -7.95 -9.13
C LEU A 72 5.81 -6.91 -9.01
N ASN A 73 5.65 -5.91 -8.14
CA ASN A 73 6.61 -4.81 -7.99
C ASN A 73 7.44 -4.96 -6.71
N ALA A 74 7.74 -6.20 -6.31
CA ALA A 74 8.56 -6.47 -5.12
C ALA A 74 10.04 -6.19 -5.43
N LEU A 75 10.67 -5.33 -4.62
CA LEU A 75 12.12 -5.14 -4.68
C LEU A 75 12.85 -6.40 -4.20
N PRO A 76 14.03 -6.74 -4.76
CA PRO A 76 14.88 -7.80 -4.23
C PRO A 76 15.12 -7.63 -2.72
N GLY A 77 14.95 -8.68 -1.94
CA GLY A 77 15.11 -8.65 -0.47
C GLY A 77 13.91 -8.12 0.32
N LEU A 78 12.87 -7.56 -0.33
CA LEU A 78 11.61 -7.20 0.32
C LEU A 78 10.51 -8.17 -0.12
N ARG A 79 9.81 -8.75 0.86
CA ARG A 79 8.72 -9.70 0.61
C ARG A 79 7.49 -9.32 1.44
N PRO A 80 6.28 -9.43 0.87
CA PRO A 80 5.05 -9.30 1.65
C PRO A 80 5.03 -10.26 2.84
N THR A 81 4.38 -9.86 3.93
CA THR A 81 4.26 -10.68 5.14
C THR A 81 3.52 -11.99 4.84
N SER A 82 4.00 -13.09 5.42
CA SER A 82 3.53 -14.45 5.11
C SER A 82 2.11 -14.75 5.59
N ARG A 83 1.66 -14.12 6.68
CA ARG A 83 0.41 -14.49 7.37
C ARG A 83 -0.89 -14.35 6.54
N LEU A 84 -0.84 -13.71 5.37
CA LEU A 84 -1.97 -13.64 4.42
C LEU A 84 -1.49 -13.60 2.96
N SER A 85 -0.26 -14.06 2.69
CA SER A 85 0.38 -13.81 1.40
C SER A 85 -0.41 -14.40 0.23
N GLY A 86 -0.86 -15.66 0.34
CA GLY A 86 -1.61 -16.34 -0.72
C GLY A 86 -2.95 -15.68 -1.04
N PHE A 87 -3.74 -15.32 -0.01
CA PHE A 87 -5.03 -14.66 -0.21
C PHE A 87 -4.86 -13.29 -0.89
N ARG A 88 -3.91 -12.49 -0.42
CA ARG A 88 -3.64 -11.17 -1.01
C ARG A 88 -3.12 -11.30 -2.44
N GLU A 89 -2.25 -12.26 -2.72
CA GLU A 89 -1.74 -12.50 -4.06
C GLU A 89 -2.87 -12.86 -5.03
N SER A 90 -3.78 -13.77 -4.66
CA SER A 90 -4.96 -14.10 -5.46
C SER A 90 -5.88 -12.88 -5.66
N ALA A 91 -6.09 -12.06 -4.63
CA ALA A 91 -6.91 -10.86 -4.73
C ALA A 91 -6.30 -9.83 -5.70
N TYR A 92 -5.00 -9.56 -5.62
CA TYR A 92 -4.31 -8.70 -6.57
C TYR A 92 -4.33 -9.29 -7.98
N ALA A 93 -4.13 -10.60 -8.13
CA ALA A 93 -4.21 -11.29 -9.42
C ALA A 93 -5.59 -11.12 -10.09
N GLY A 94 -6.68 -11.40 -9.36
CA GLY A 94 -8.03 -11.18 -9.87
C GLY A 94 -8.31 -9.72 -10.19
N SER A 95 -7.84 -8.80 -9.34
CA SER A 95 -7.97 -7.35 -9.55
C SER A 95 -7.25 -6.88 -10.82
N ARG A 96 -6.07 -7.45 -11.14
CA ARG A 96 -5.36 -7.18 -12.40
C ARG A 96 -6.16 -7.67 -13.61
N SER A 97 -6.64 -8.92 -13.56
CA SER A 97 -7.46 -9.49 -14.64
C SER A 97 -8.68 -8.61 -14.91
N GLY A 98 -9.41 -8.21 -13.87
CA GLY A 98 -10.57 -7.34 -13.98
C GLY A 98 -10.27 -5.96 -14.58
N ARG A 99 -9.09 -5.37 -14.29
CA ARG A 99 -8.68 -4.09 -14.89
C ARG A 99 -8.21 -4.21 -16.34
N SER A 100 -7.62 -5.35 -16.70
CA SER A 100 -7.15 -5.61 -18.08
C SER A 100 -8.28 -5.91 -19.06
N GLY A 101 -9.51 -6.11 -18.58
CA GLY A 101 -10.64 -6.57 -19.40
C GLY A 101 -10.49 -7.99 -19.95
N LEU A 102 -9.41 -8.71 -19.61
CA LEU A 102 -9.30 -10.14 -19.90
C LEU A 102 -10.21 -10.92 -18.94
N PRO A 103 -11.05 -11.85 -19.45
CA PRO A 103 -11.83 -12.72 -18.60
C PRO A 103 -10.89 -13.52 -17.66
N PRO A 104 -11.31 -13.80 -16.42
CA PRO A 104 -10.54 -14.67 -15.55
C PRO A 104 -10.29 -16.00 -16.26
N ARG A 105 -9.05 -16.49 -16.28
CA ARG A 105 -8.80 -17.86 -16.77
C ARG A 105 -9.66 -18.80 -15.92
N PRO A 106 -10.45 -19.70 -16.52
CA PRO A 106 -11.20 -20.69 -15.75
C PRO A 106 -10.21 -21.45 -14.88
N VAL A 107 -10.46 -21.45 -13.57
CA VAL A 107 -9.79 -22.38 -12.67
C VAL A 107 -10.22 -23.76 -13.12
N SER A 108 -9.28 -24.55 -13.65
CA SER A 108 -9.53 -25.96 -13.90
C SER A 108 -9.83 -26.61 -12.56
N ALA A 109 -11.12 -26.84 -12.30
CA ALA A 109 -11.56 -27.73 -11.24
C ALA A 109 -11.18 -29.16 -11.69
N THR A 110 -9.92 -29.53 -11.50
CA THR A 110 -9.49 -30.92 -11.62
C THR A 110 -9.85 -31.62 -10.31
N GLY A 111 -11.14 -31.94 -10.16
CA GLY A 111 -11.61 -32.99 -9.26
C GLY A 111 -12.13 -34.13 -10.13
N PRO A 112 -11.77 -35.40 -9.84
CA PRO A 112 -12.33 -36.53 -10.58
C PRO A 112 -13.85 -36.65 -10.32
N PRO A 113 -14.64 -37.12 -11.30
CA PRO A 113 -16.08 -37.29 -11.13
C PRO A 113 -16.39 -38.36 -10.07
N PRO A 114 -17.50 -38.23 -9.32
CA PRO A 114 -17.97 -39.31 -8.46
C PRO A 114 -18.40 -40.50 -9.33
N GLY A 115 -17.96 -41.70 -8.91
CA GLY A 115 -18.37 -42.97 -9.50
C GLY A 115 -19.76 -43.42 -9.10
#